data_AF-A0A7W1NDF1-F1
#
_entry.id   AF-A0A7W1NDF1-F1
#
_cell.length_a   1.000
_cell.length_b   1.000
_cell.length_c   1.000
_cell.angle_alpha   90.00
_cell.angle_beta   90.00
_cell.angle_gamma   90.00
#
_symmetry.space_group_name_H-M   'P 1'
#
loop_
_entity.id
_entity.type
_entity.pdbx_description
1 polymer ?
#
loop_
_entity_poly.entity_id
_entity_poly.type
_entity_poly.pdbx_seq_one_letter_code
_entity_poly.pdbx_strand_id
1 'polypeptide(L)'
;AGAPRPDAKPSATSRAEKDLWLAGRFAVAPLHAVLADDALADLHGPASQAFALCAHVTLDPADARRYPERTNRVQARNALLGENVIAFQPDQRGGFVTIDPDAAGKRGRLIALYADAASKAEFAPSSGAAWRAILLETGFCTFMGRLFTGTLVSESRPSEYVFDIIARSWKVTFWLNIIAVILAWGASIPLGIRSARRLGTVEDRVTTNLLFLLWSLPSFFVGALLLHHFCTDHVEGGVLRKAWFPNAGLSSPDSLWYTTPRYLADLAWHGCLPLLVLSYGSFTSLSRYMRGNMLDQLGSDYARTARAKGCSEDRVVYGHVLRNSSLTMITLGAGLLAELFSGVLIVELLFSIPGLGLLLLEAAKEHDSALVMGSTVIQVGLLLVGILIADILYAVVDPRIRSRYA
;
A
#
# COMPACT_ATOMS: atom_id res chain seq x y z
N ALA A 1 28.51 -23.44 -9.64
CA ALA A 1 29.54 -23.12 -8.63
C ALA A 1 29.64 -21.60 -8.54
N GLY A 2 29.46 -20.91 -7.42
CA GLY A 2 29.23 -21.32 -6.05
C GLY A 2 28.31 -20.32 -5.34
N ALA A 3 27.66 -20.77 -4.27
CA ALA A 3 26.82 -19.95 -3.41
C ALA A 3 27.67 -18.93 -2.62
N PRO A 4 27.16 -17.71 -2.35
CA PRO A 4 27.89 -16.73 -1.54
C PRO A 4 28.00 -17.22 -0.08
N ARG A 5 29.21 -17.17 0.47
CA ARG A 5 29.49 -17.47 1.89
C ARG A 5 28.84 -16.40 2.79
N PRO A 6 28.16 -16.77 3.88
CA PRO A 6 27.40 -15.84 4.71
C PRO A 6 28.25 -14.93 5.62
N ASP A 7 29.58 -15.13 5.72
CA ASP A 7 30.44 -14.41 6.68
C ASP A 7 31.60 -13.64 6.04
N ALA A 8 31.55 -13.35 4.74
CA ALA A 8 32.56 -12.49 4.12
C ALA A 8 32.28 -11.03 4.50
N LYS A 9 33.21 -10.39 5.24
CA LYS A 9 33.25 -8.92 5.31
C LYS A 9 33.15 -8.40 3.87
N PRO A 10 32.20 -7.50 3.55
CA PRO A 10 32.06 -7.01 2.18
C PRO A 10 33.41 -6.47 1.72
N SER A 11 33.88 -6.94 0.56
CA SER A 11 35.07 -6.38 -0.08
C SER A 11 34.89 -4.87 -0.21
N ALA A 12 35.98 -4.10 -0.27
CA ALA A 12 35.90 -2.66 -0.51
C ALA A 12 35.05 -2.34 -1.74
N THR A 13 35.08 -3.22 -2.75
CA THR A 13 34.23 -3.25 -3.94
C THR A 13 32.74 -3.35 -3.61
N SER A 14 32.34 -4.31 -2.77
CA SER A 14 30.93 -4.53 -2.39
C SER A 14 30.36 -3.39 -1.53
N ARG A 15 31.19 -2.68 -0.76
CA ARG A 15 30.76 -1.46 -0.05
C ARG A 15 30.53 -0.30 -1.00
N ALA A 16 31.49 -0.05 -1.91
CA ALA A 16 31.38 1.02 -2.89
C ALA A 16 30.15 0.85 -3.80
N GLU A 17 29.81 -0.38 -4.14
CA GLU A 17 28.62 -0.73 -4.94
C GLU A 17 27.29 -0.43 -4.21
N LYS A 18 27.22 -0.67 -2.89
CA LYS A 18 26.02 -0.36 -2.08
C LYS A 18 25.86 1.15 -1.84
N ASP A 19 26.97 1.88 -1.69
CA ASP A 19 26.95 3.34 -1.51
C ASP A 19 26.64 4.09 -2.81
N LEU A 20 26.81 3.45 -3.98
CA LEU A 20 26.58 4.02 -5.31
C LEU A 20 25.14 4.50 -5.54
N TRP A 21 24.16 3.74 -5.02
CA TRP A 21 22.74 3.91 -5.38
C TRP A 21 21.96 4.89 -4.49
N LEU A 22 22.48 5.25 -3.32
CA LEU A 22 21.74 6.01 -2.31
C LEU A 22 22.19 7.47 -2.13
N ALA A 23 23.29 7.87 -2.78
CA ALA A 23 24.07 9.02 -2.29
C ALA A 23 24.09 10.23 -3.24
N GLY A 24 23.45 10.17 -4.43
CA GLY A 24 23.41 11.27 -5.38
C GLY A 24 24.82 11.82 -5.67
N ARG A 25 25.07 13.10 -5.35
CA ARG A 25 26.40 13.74 -5.50
C ARG A 25 27.53 13.07 -4.72
N PHE A 26 27.23 12.34 -3.65
CA PHE A 26 28.27 11.67 -2.84
C PHE A 26 28.74 10.36 -3.47
N ALA A 27 28.02 9.84 -4.47
CA ALA A 27 28.48 8.70 -5.26
C ALA A 27 29.61 9.07 -6.24
N VAL A 28 29.87 10.36 -6.47
CA VAL A 28 30.92 10.83 -7.40
C VAL A 28 32.31 10.37 -6.98
N ALA A 29 32.62 10.36 -5.67
CA ALA A 29 33.90 9.89 -5.15
C ALA A 29 34.15 8.38 -5.35
N PRO A 30 33.22 7.47 -4.98
CA PRO A 30 33.39 6.04 -5.27
C PRO A 30 33.34 5.74 -6.76
N LEU A 31 32.53 6.45 -7.56
CA LEU A 31 32.50 6.29 -9.02
C LEU A 31 33.81 6.71 -9.67
N HIS A 32 34.45 7.78 -9.19
CA HIS A 32 35.81 8.14 -9.61
C HIS A 32 36.81 7.02 -9.30
N ALA A 33 36.71 6.37 -8.13
CA ALA A 33 37.60 5.27 -7.78
C ALA A 33 37.42 4.06 -8.74
N VAL A 34 36.19 3.76 -9.15
CA VAL A 34 35.91 2.73 -10.17
C VAL A 34 36.50 3.12 -11.52
N LEU A 35 36.34 4.38 -11.93
CA LEU A 35 36.94 4.88 -13.17
C LEU A 35 38.47 4.88 -13.11
N ALA A 36 39.08 5.14 -11.95
CA ALA A 36 40.55 5.15 -11.82
C ALA A 36 41.17 3.76 -11.80
N ASP A 37 40.41 2.71 -11.46
CA ASP A 37 40.90 1.33 -11.38
C ASP A 37 40.82 0.61 -12.74
N ASP A 38 41.98 0.27 -13.30
CA ASP A 38 42.07 -0.47 -14.56
C ASP A 38 41.53 -1.92 -14.43
N ALA A 39 41.50 -2.49 -13.23
CA ALA A 39 40.97 -3.83 -12.99
C ALA A 39 39.44 -3.91 -13.14
N LEU A 40 38.75 -2.76 -13.15
CA LEU A 40 37.30 -2.63 -13.26
C LEU A 40 36.85 -2.13 -14.64
N ALA A 41 37.61 -2.45 -15.69
CA ALA A 41 37.35 -2.01 -17.07
C ALA A 41 35.91 -2.30 -17.55
N ASP A 42 35.36 -3.46 -17.17
CA ASP A 42 33.99 -3.85 -17.50
C ASP A 42 32.94 -2.88 -16.92
N LEU A 43 33.26 -2.19 -15.82
CA LEU A 43 32.36 -1.24 -15.16
C LEU A 43 32.56 0.22 -15.61
N HIS A 44 33.58 0.52 -16.43
CA HIS A 44 33.88 1.91 -16.82
C HIS A 44 32.73 2.57 -17.58
N GLY A 45 32.04 1.83 -18.44
CA GLY A 45 30.84 2.30 -19.15
C GLY A 45 29.74 2.75 -18.18
N PRO A 46 29.14 1.83 -17.40
CA PRO A 46 28.11 2.15 -16.41
C PRO A 46 28.56 3.20 -15.38
N ALA A 47 29.81 3.11 -14.90
CA ALA A 47 30.35 4.05 -13.93
C ALA A 47 30.48 5.46 -14.50
N SER A 48 30.85 5.62 -15.78
CA SER A 48 30.92 6.94 -16.44
C SER A 48 29.54 7.59 -16.55
N GLN A 49 28.51 6.80 -16.87
CA GLN A 49 27.14 7.28 -16.98
C GLN A 49 26.60 7.67 -15.59
N ALA A 50 26.78 6.81 -14.59
CA ALA A 50 26.41 7.12 -13.21
C ALA A 50 27.18 8.33 -12.67
N PHE A 51 28.48 8.46 -12.97
CA PHE A 51 29.29 9.60 -12.56
C PHE A 51 28.76 10.89 -13.16
N ALA A 52 28.46 10.89 -14.45
CA ALA A 52 27.89 12.03 -15.15
C ALA A 52 26.55 12.45 -14.53
N LEU A 53 25.67 11.50 -14.22
CA LEU A 53 24.37 11.76 -13.58
C LEU A 53 24.54 12.32 -12.16
N CYS A 54 25.39 11.70 -11.34
CA CYS A 54 25.61 12.09 -9.94
C CYS A 54 26.33 13.44 -9.80
N ALA A 55 27.20 13.80 -10.74
CA ALA A 55 27.93 15.07 -10.75
C ALA A 55 27.15 16.21 -11.46
N HIS A 56 26.05 15.89 -12.15
CA HIS A 56 25.22 16.88 -12.84
C HIS A 56 24.47 17.76 -11.85
N VAL A 57 24.44 19.07 -12.11
CA VAL A 57 23.66 20.03 -11.30
C VAL A 57 22.74 20.82 -12.20
N THR A 58 21.42 20.69 -11.99
CA THR A 58 20.40 21.46 -12.70
C THR A 58 20.49 22.93 -12.31
N LEU A 59 20.49 23.82 -13.31
CA LEU A 59 20.56 25.26 -13.12
C LEU A 59 19.16 25.87 -13.20
N ASP A 60 18.81 26.72 -12.23
CA ASP A 60 17.61 27.56 -12.31
C ASP A 60 17.91 28.78 -13.21
N PRO A 61 17.07 29.09 -14.21
CA PRO A 61 17.21 30.32 -15.01
C PRO A 61 17.31 31.61 -14.19
N ALA A 62 16.74 31.66 -12.98
CA ALA A 62 16.85 32.79 -12.07
C ALA A 62 18.28 32.96 -11.49
N ASP A 63 19.00 31.85 -11.26
CA ASP A 63 20.35 31.85 -10.69
C ASP A 63 21.39 32.36 -11.69
N ALA A 64 21.16 32.21 -12.99
CA ALA A 64 22.02 32.75 -14.04
C ALA A 64 22.20 34.28 -13.95
N ARG A 65 21.17 35.00 -13.49
CA ARG A 65 21.21 36.45 -13.28
C ARG A 65 21.87 36.84 -11.96
N ARG A 66 21.75 35.99 -10.94
CA ARG A 66 22.19 36.30 -9.56
C ARG A 66 23.64 35.90 -9.30
N TYR A 67 24.13 34.85 -9.94
CA TYR A 67 25.48 34.29 -9.74
C TYR A 67 26.13 33.85 -11.07
N PRO A 68 26.48 34.79 -11.96
CA PRO A 68 26.90 34.47 -13.33
C PRO A 68 28.16 33.59 -13.42
N GLU A 69 29.17 33.85 -12.57
CA GLU A 69 30.42 33.07 -12.59
C GLU A 69 30.21 31.61 -12.17
N ARG A 70 29.38 31.38 -11.14
CA ARG A 70 29.04 30.04 -10.67
C ARG A 70 28.24 29.29 -11.73
N THR A 71 27.25 29.95 -12.34
CA THR A 71 26.41 29.37 -13.39
C THR A 71 27.25 28.96 -14.60
N ASN A 72 28.15 29.82 -15.07
CA ASN A 72 29.04 29.51 -16.18
C ASN A 72 29.96 28.32 -15.89
N ARG A 73 30.53 28.26 -14.67
CA ARG A 73 31.36 27.12 -14.24
C ARG A 73 30.57 25.81 -14.22
N VAL A 74 29.35 25.81 -13.66
CA VAL A 74 28.50 24.62 -13.59
C VAL A 74 28.01 24.21 -14.99
N GLN A 75 27.69 25.16 -15.86
CA GLN A 75 27.28 24.88 -17.24
C GLN A 75 28.42 24.24 -18.05
N ALA A 76 29.65 24.76 -17.93
CA ALA A 76 30.83 24.17 -18.54
C ALA A 76 31.11 22.75 -18.02
N ARG A 77 30.96 22.54 -16.70
CA ARG A 77 31.05 21.21 -16.10
C ARG A 77 30.00 20.25 -16.65
N ASN A 78 28.73 20.65 -16.68
CA ASN A 78 27.64 19.81 -17.18
C ASN A 78 27.81 19.44 -18.65
N ALA A 79 28.32 20.36 -19.48
CA ALA A 79 28.67 20.08 -20.87
C ALA A 79 29.76 19.01 -20.96
N LEU A 80 30.84 19.15 -20.18
CA LEU A 80 31.89 18.13 -20.09
C LEU A 80 31.35 16.77 -19.62
N LEU A 81 30.46 16.73 -18.64
CA LEU A 81 29.87 15.47 -18.16
C LEU A 81 29.05 14.78 -19.27
N GLY A 82 28.27 15.54 -20.03
CA GLY A 82 27.44 15.01 -21.12
C GLY A 82 28.26 14.46 -22.30
N GLU A 83 29.37 15.11 -22.65
CA GLU A 83 30.23 14.72 -23.77
C GLU A 83 31.10 13.50 -23.47
N ASN A 84 31.38 13.24 -22.18
CA ASN A 84 32.33 12.21 -21.74
C ASN A 84 31.66 10.94 -21.17
N VAL A 85 30.36 10.72 -21.45
CA VAL A 85 29.71 9.43 -21.17
C VAL A 85 30.25 8.36 -22.13
N ILE A 86 30.71 7.25 -21.58
CA ILE A 86 31.27 6.12 -22.33
C ILE A 86 30.11 5.20 -22.75
N ALA A 87 29.99 4.94 -24.05
CA ALA A 87 28.98 4.01 -24.56
C ALA A 87 29.30 2.54 -24.20
N PHE A 88 28.30 1.79 -23.74
CA PHE A 88 28.43 0.38 -23.36
C PHE A 88 27.20 -0.44 -23.75
N GLN A 89 27.34 -1.77 -23.78
CA GLN A 89 26.25 -2.72 -24.00
C GLN A 89 26.31 -3.86 -22.96
N PRO A 90 25.15 -4.44 -22.58
CA PRO A 90 25.11 -5.60 -21.70
C PRO A 90 25.66 -6.85 -22.41
N ASP A 91 26.53 -7.60 -21.71
CA ASP A 91 27.09 -8.86 -22.16
C ASP A 91 26.15 -10.04 -21.89
N GLN A 92 26.23 -11.10 -22.70
CA GLN A 92 25.42 -12.31 -22.56
C GLN A 92 25.66 -13.07 -21.25
N ARG A 93 26.75 -12.79 -20.54
CA ARG A 93 27.08 -13.37 -19.23
C ARG A 93 26.67 -12.51 -18.03
N GLY A 94 25.95 -11.41 -18.27
CA GLY A 94 25.49 -10.48 -17.22
C GLY A 94 26.50 -9.41 -16.82
N GLY A 95 27.55 -9.18 -17.63
CA GLY A 95 28.52 -8.08 -17.49
C GLY A 95 28.21 -6.91 -18.44
N PHE A 96 29.16 -5.97 -18.57
CA PHE A 96 29.06 -4.87 -19.54
C PHE A 96 30.32 -4.81 -20.41
N VAL A 97 30.14 -4.50 -21.69
CA VAL A 97 31.24 -4.28 -22.65
C VAL A 97 31.21 -2.85 -23.13
N THR A 98 32.35 -2.18 -23.05
CA THR A 98 32.53 -0.82 -23.58
C THR A 98 32.64 -0.87 -25.11
N ILE A 99 31.78 -0.12 -25.80
CA ILE A 99 31.72 -0.05 -27.28
C ILE A 99 32.29 1.26 -27.82
N ASP A 100 32.65 2.19 -26.94
CA ASP A 100 33.09 3.53 -27.30
C ASP A 100 34.54 3.55 -27.81
N PRO A 101 34.81 4.03 -29.04
CA PRO A 101 36.17 4.12 -29.57
C PRO A 101 37.06 5.13 -28.82
N ASP A 102 36.46 6.12 -28.12
CA ASP A 102 37.18 7.12 -27.31
C ASP A 102 36.98 6.90 -25.80
N ALA A 103 36.76 5.63 -25.38
CA ALA A 103 36.53 5.29 -23.97
C ALA A 103 37.67 5.79 -23.06
N ALA A 104 38.92 5.60 -23.47
CA ALA A 104 40.09 6.00 -22.68
C ALA A 104 40.21 7.53 -22.54
N GLY A 105 39.93 8.28 -23.60
CA GLY A 105 39.98 9.75 -23.59
C GLY A 105 38.86 10.36 -22.76
N LYS A 106 37.64 9.81 -22.85
CA LYS A 106 36.50 10.22 -22.03
C LYS A 106 36.70 9.89 -20.56
N ARG A 107 37.18 8.68 -20.26
CA ARG A 107 37.56 8.24 -18.92
C ARG A 107 38.60 9.18 -18.29
N GLY A 108 39.67 9.50 -19.03
CA GLY A 108 40.72 10.40 -18.55
C GLY A 108 40.21 11.80 -18.21
N ARG A 109 39.27 12.33 -19.02
CA ARG A 109 38.61 13.62 -18.76
C ARG A 109 37.73 13.61 -17.51
N LEU A 110 36.97 12.54 -17.27
CA LEU A 110 36.16 12.39 -16.06
C LEU A 110 37.03 12.25 -14.80
N ILE A 111 38.14 11.51 -14.87
CA ILE A 111 39.13 11.40 -13.79
C ILE A 111 39.73 12.77 -13.48
N ALA A 112 40.17 13.51 -14.50
CA ALA A 112 40.75 14.83 -14.34
C ALA A 112 39.76 15.84 -13.72
N LEU A 113 38.47 15.73 -14.06
CA LEU A 113 37.41 16.60 -13.52
C LEU A 113 37.26 16.47 -12.00
N TYR A 114 37.38 15.25 -11.46
CA TYR A 114 37.37 15.02 -10.02
C TYR A 114 38.74 15.21 -9.38
N ALA A 115 39.84 15.16 -10.14
CA ALA A 115 41.19 15.34 -9.59
C ALA A 115 41.43 16.76 -9.05
N ASP A 116 40.74 17.77 -9.60
CA ASP A 116 40.77 19.17 -9.15
C ASP A 116 40.34 19.32 -7.68
N ALA A 117 41.12 20.08 -6.91
CA ALA A 117 40.92 20.24 -5.46
C ALA A 117 39.57 20.91 -5.15
N ALA A 118 39.11 21.83 -6.00
CA ALA A 118 37.82 22.49 -5.83
C ALA A 118 36.65 21.52 -6.09
N SER A 119 36.77 20.62 -7.08
CA SER A 119 35.80 19.55 -7.32
C SER A 119 35.77 18.53 -6.17
N LYS A 120 36.93 18.12 -5.64
CA LYS A 120 36.98 17.18 -4.49
C LYS A 120 36.27 17.72 -3.26
N ALA A 121 36.44 19.02 -2.97
CA ALA A 121 35.78 19.68 -1.85
C ALA A 121 34.25 19.74 -2.03
N GLU A 122 33.76 19.89 -3.27
CA GLU A 122 32.33 19.98 -3.57
C GLU A 122 31.58 18.64 -3.36
N PHE A 123 32.26 17.52 -3.59
CA PHE A 123 31.69 16.17 -3.47
C PHE A 123 32.11 15.41 -2.21
N ALA A 124 32.92 16.02 -1.34
CA ALA A 124 33.33 15.41 -0.08
C ALA A 124 32.14 15.27 0.88
N PRO A 125 31.93 14.09 1.50
CA PRO A 125 30.87 13.91 2.49
C PRO A 125 31.21 14.72 3.75
N SER A 126 30.52 15.85 3.96
CA SER A 126 30.61 16.58 5.24
C SER A 126 29.66 15.98 6.27
N SER A 127 30.01 16.06 7.55
CA SER A 127 29.11 15.64 8.65
C SER A 127 27.79 16.42 8.55
N GLY A 128 26.68 15.72 8.31
CA GLY A 128 25.34 16.31 8.08
C GLY A 128 24.97 16.58 6.61
N ALA A 129 25.90 16.45 5.66
CA ALA A 129 25.62 16.62 4.23
C ALA A 129 24.69 15.53 3.69
N ALA A 130 24.79 14.32 4.22
CA ALA A 130 23.90 13.21 3.89
C ALA A 130 22.44 13.52 4.25
N TRP A 131 22.18 14.01 5.47
CA TRP A 131 20.83 14.43 5.89
C TRP A 131 20.30 15.61 5.07
N ARG A 132 21.15 16.60 4.77
CA ARG A 132 20.77 17.70 3.87
C ARG A 132 20.43 17.20 2.47
N ALA A 133 21.20 16.27 1.93
CA ALA A 133 20.90 15.70 0.62
C ALA A 133 19.60 14.91 0.63
N ILE A 134 19.39 14.06 1.64
CA ILE A 134 18.16 13.28 1.79
C ILE A 134 16.93 14.20 1.94
N LEU A 135 17.03 15.30 2.67
CA LEU A 135 15.86 16.16 2.92
C LEU A 135 15.62 17.17 1.79
N LEU A 136 16.67 17.80 1.27
CA LEU A 136 16.57 18.94 0.36
C LEU A 136 16.87 18.57 -1.09
N GLU A 137 17.80 17.64 -1.34
CA GLU A 137 18.29 17.36 -2.70
C GLU A 137 17.54 16.22 -3.38
N THR A 138 17.01 15.26 -2.64
CA THR A 138 16.12 14.21 -3.17
C THR A 138 14.71 14.72 -3.52
N GLY A 139 14.42 15.99 -3.21
CA GLY A 139 13.08 16.54 -3.32
C GLY A 139 12.12 16.08 -2.20
N PHE A 140 12.59 15.40 -1.15
CA PHE A 140 11.74 14.96 -0.03
C PHE A 140 10.95 16.10 0.60
N CYS A 141 11.58 17.23 0.94
CA CYS A 141 10.87 18.40 1.48
C CYS A 141 9.85 18.97 0.49
N THR A 142 10.16 18.96 -0.81
CA THR A 142 9.23 19.39 -1.87
C THR A 142 8.05 18.44 -1.98
N PHE A 143 8.30 17.13 -1.92
CA PHE A 143 7.27 16.10 -1.91
C PHE A 143 6.36 16.24 -0.69
N MET A 144 6.94 16.31 0.51
CA MET A 144 6.18 16.49 1.75
C MET A 144 5.41 17.81 1.75
N GLY A 145 6.00 18.89 1.26
CA GLY A 145 5.33 20.18 1.09
C GLY A 145 4.10 20.04 0.20
N ARG A 146 4.26 19.46 -0.99
CA ARG A 146 3.17 19.20 -1.95
C ARG A 146 2.10 18.24 -1.41
N LEU A 147 2.51 17.25 -0.62
CA LEU A 147 1.61 16.32 0.06
C LEU A 147 0.71 17.05 1.05
N PHE A 148 1.28 17.90 1.93
CA PHE A 148 0.51 18.65 2.92
C PHE A 148 -0.32 19.79 2.32
N THR A 149 0.12 20.39 1.21
CA THR A 149 -0.66 21.41 0.50
C THR A 149 -1.72 20.83 -0.42
N GLY A 150 -1.75 19.52 -0.63
CA GLY A 150 -2.68 18.87 -1.55
C GLY A 150 -2.33 19.03 -3.04
N THR A 151 -1.16 19.59 -3.36
CA THR A 151 -0.73 19.92 -4.73
C THR A 151 0.25 18.88 -5.31
N LEU A 152 0.18 17.65 -4.81
CA LEU A 152 0.98 16.54 -5.33
C LEU A 152 0.44 16.14 -6.71
N VAL A 153 1.32 15.99 -7.70
CA VAL A 153 0.97 15.69 -9.10
C VAL A 153 1.36 14.25 -9.41
N SER A 154 0.50 13.55 -10.16
CA SER A 154 0.76 12.19 -10.64
C SER A 154 1.90 12.18 -11.65
N GLU A 155 2.79 11.19 -11.53
CA GLU A 155 3.89 10.99 -12.47
C GLU A 155 3.41 10.36 -13.79
N SER A 156 2.39 9.49 -13.75
CA SER A 156 1.83 8.87 -14.95
C SER A 156 0.79 9.73 -15.68
N ARG A 157 0.20 10.71 -14.98
CA ARG A 157 -0.82 11.64 -15.53
C ARG A 157 -0.39 13.10 -15.33
N PRO A 158 0.51 13.64 -16.17
CA PRO A 158 1.06 14.97 -16.01
C PRO A 158 -0.01 16.03 -16.30
N SER A 159 -0.70 16.48 -15.24
CA SER A 159 -1.67 17.61 -15.18
C SER A 159 -2.72 17.38 -14.09
N GLU A 160 -2.80 16.17 -13.54
CA GLU A 160 -3.79 15.83 -12.52
C GLU A 160 -3.16 15.78 -11.12
N TYR A 161 -3.86 16.37 -10.15
CA TYR A 161 -3.47 16.27 -8.76
C TYR A 161 -3.84 14.90 -8.20
N VAL A 162 -2.91 14.30 -7.44
CA VAL A 162 -3.05 13.00 -6.80
C VAL A 162 -4.33 12.91 -5.97
N PHE A 163 -4.62 13.93 -5.16
CA PHE A 163 -5.80 13.92 -4.31
C PHE A 163 -7.12 14.00 -5.10
N ASP A 164 -7.13 14.64 -6.27
CA ASP A 164 -8.31 14.68 -7.15
C ASP A 164 -8.56 13.33 -7.82
N ILE A 165 -7.49 12.64 -8.21
CA ILE A 165 -7.56 11.28 -8.75
C ILE A 165 -8.10 10.34 -7.65
N ILE A 166 -7.50 10.39 -6.46
CA ILE A 166 -7.91 9.56 -5.32
C ILE A 166 -9.36 9.85 -4.94
N ALA A 167 -9.80 11.11 -4.86
CA ALA A 167 -11.15 11.49 -4.45
C ALA A 167 -12.25 10.90 -5.36
N ARG A 168 -11.97 10.67 -6.65
CA ARG A 168 -12.92 10.05 -7.58
C ARG A 168 -13.11 8.56 -7.28
N SER A 169 -12.01 7.83 -7.14
CA SER A 169 -12.03 6.39 -6.83
C SER A 169 -12.41 6.10 -5.37
N TRP A 170 -12.13 7.05 -4.47
CA TRP A 170 -12.38 6.97 -3.02
C TRP A 170 -13.84 6.65 -2.69
N LYS A 171 -14.78 7.36 -3.34
CA LYS A 171 -16.20 7.26 -3.02
C LYS A 171 -16.73 5.84 -3.20
N VAL A 172 -16.30 5.17 -4.26
CA VAL A 172 -16.73 3.81 -4.59
C VAL A 172 -16.24 2.83 -3.52
N THR A 173 -14.93 2.82 -3.27
CA THR A 173 -14.31 1.93 -2.29
C THR A 173 -14.83 2.18 -0.87
N PHE A 174 -15.01 3.45 -0.48
CA PHE A 174 -15.49 3.82 0.84
C PHE A 174 -16.90 3.27 1.13
N TRP A 175 -17.86 3.52 0.24
CA TRP A 175 -19.24 3.07 0.45
C TRP A 175 -19.35 1.55 0.39
N LEU A 176 -18.66 0.91 -0.56
CA LEU A 176 -18.65 -0.54 -0.68
C LEU A 176 -18.13 -1.21 0.60
N ASN A 177 -17.05 -0.69 1.17
CA ASN A 177 -16.46 -1.23 2.40
C ASN A 177 -17.30 -0.95 3.65
N ILE A 178 -17.88 0.24 3.80
CA ILE A 178 -18.76 0.54 4.95
C ILE A 178 -19.94 -0.43 4.98
N ILE A 179 -20.58 -0.67 3.83
CA ILE A 179 -21.70 -1.60 3.74
C ILE A 179 -21.22 -3.02 4.07
N ALA A 180 -20.07 -3.45 3.53
CA ALA A 180 -19.51 -4.76 3.83
C ALA A 180 -19.19 -4.96 5.32
N VAL A 181 -18.70 -3.92 6.02
CA VAL A 181 -18.47 -3.96 7.47
C VAL A 181 -19.77 -4.14 8.22
N ILE A 182 -20.78 -3.33 7.90
CA ILE A 182 -22.08 -3.40 8.57
C ILE A 182 -22.68 -4.80 8.40
N LEU A 183 -22.60 -5.37 7.20
CA LEU A 183 -23.06 -6.73 6.92
C LEU A 183 -22.24 -7.78 7.67
N ALA A 184 -20.91 -7.67 7.66
CA ALA A 184 -20.03 -8.62 8.34
C ALA A 184 -20.28 -8.61 9.85
N TRP A 185 -20.29 -7.44 10.50
CA TRP A 185 -20.53 -7.30 11.92
C TRP A 185 -21.95 -7.68 12.31
N GLY A 186 -22.92 -7.25 11.51
CA GLY A 186 -24.33 -7.57 11.68
C GLY A 186 -24.60 -9.08 11.60
N ALA A 187 -23.85 -9.83 10.79
CA ALA A 187 -23.92 -11.29 10.75
C ALA A 187 -23.10 -11.95 11.87
N SER A 188 -21.87 -11.49 12.12
CA SER A 188 -20.95 -12.11 13.06
C SER A 188 -21.39 -12.05 14.51
N ILE A 189 -21.93 -10.90 14.95
CA ILE A 189 -22.33 -10.71 16.35
C ILE A 189 -23.45 -11.69 16.73
N PRO A 190 -24.59 -11.76 16.01
CA PRO A 190 -25.64 -12.72 16.30
C PRO A 190 -25.19 -14.17 16.17
N LEU A 191 -24.42 -14.51 15.12
CA LEU A 191 -23.91 -15.87 14.93
C LEU A 191 -23.00 -16.30 16.08
N GLY A 192 -22.06 -15.43 16.49
CA GLY A 192 -21.15 -15.69 17.60
C GLY A 192 -21.88 -15.85 18.94
N ILE A 193 -22.84 -14.97 19.24
CA ILE A 193 -23.67 -15.08 20.45
C ILE A 193 -24.48 -16.38 20.44
N ARG A 194 -25.15 -16.68 19.32
CA ARG A 194 -26.00 -17.88 19.18
C ARG A 194 -25.20 -19.16 19.33
N SER A 195 -24.04 -19.22 18.67
CA SER A 195 -23.12 -20.34 18.74
C SER A 195 -22.63 -20.53 20.18
N ALA A 196 -22.19 -19.47 20.87
CA ALA A 196 -21.72 -19.55 22.26
C ALA A 196 -22.82 -20.03 23.24
N ARG A 197 -24.06 -19.57 23.07
CA ARG A 197 -25.21 -20.00 23.90
C ARG A 197 -25.59 -21.47 23.69
N ARG A 198 -25.29 -22.03 22.53
CA ARG A 198 -25.65 -23.40 22.15
C ARG A 198 -24.43 -24.32 22.08
N LEU A 199 -23.40 -24.02 22.86
CA LEU A 199 -22.15 -24.77 22.90
C LEU A 199 -22.41 -26.29 22.98
N GLY A 200 -21.84 -27.04 22.03
CA GLY A 200 -21.90 -28.52 22.00
C GLY A 200 -23.15 -29.11 21.32
N THR A 201 -24.14 -28.30 20.95
CA THR A 201 -25.30 -28.76 20.18
C THR A 201 -24.91 -29.15 18.74
N VAL A 202 -25.79 -29.86 18.03
CA VAL A 202 -25.58 -30.18 16.61
C VAL A 202 -25.55 -28.91 15.77
N GLU A 203 -26.45 -27.96 16.05
CA GLU A 203 -26.47 -26.66 15.38
C GLU A 203 -25.12 -25.95 15.52
N ASP A 204 -24.58 -25.87 16.74
CA ASP A 204 -23.29 -25.23 16.99
C ASP A 204 -22.14 -25.91 16.24
N ARG A 205 -22.12 -27.25 16.22
CA ARG A 205 -21.12 -28.02 15.46
C ARG A 205 -21.22 -27.76 13.96
N VAL A 206 -22.44 -27.76 13.39
CA VAL A 206 -22.67 -27.46 11.98
C VAL A 206 -22.25 -26.04 11.64
N THR A 207 -22.69 -25.04 12.42
CA THR A 207 -22.32 -23.64 12.20
C THR A 207 -20.81 -23.43 12.31
N THR A 208 -20.16 -23.98 13.34
CA THR A 208 -18.71 -23.82 13.55
C THR A 208 -17.90 -24.49 12.43
N ASN A 209 -18.29 -25.70 12.02
CA ASN A 209 -17.63 -26.42 10.93
C ASN A 209 -17.82 -25.70 9.60
N LEU A 210 -19.03 -25.20 9.31
CA LEU A 210 -19.30 -24.42 8.11
C LEU A 210 -18.45 -23.14 8.09
N LEU A 211 -18.43 -22.38 9.18
CA LEU A 211 -17.60 -21.17 9.29
C LEU A 211 -16.11 -21.47 9.16
N PHE A 212 -15.64 -22.63 9.65
CA PHE A 212 -14.26 -23.06 9.48
C PHE A 212 -13.92 -23.45 8.04
N LEU A 213 -14.80 -24.18 7.37
CA LEU A 213 -14.66 -24.53 5.96
C LEU A 213 -14.64 -23.27 5.09
N LEU A 214 -15.56 -22.35 5.33
CA LEU A 214 -15.62 -21.07 4.65
C LEU A 214 -14.33 -20.26 4.89
N TRP A 215 -13.88 -20.13 6.13
CA TRP A 215 -12.63 -19.43 6.44
C TRP A 215 -11.40 -20.01 5.73
N SER A 216 -11.41 -21.31 5.41
CA SER A 216 -10.33 -21.97 4.68
C SER A 216 -10.30 -21.66 3.19
N LEU A 217 -11.40 -21.12 2.63
CA LEU A 217 -11.49 -20.72 1.23
C LEU A 217 -11.02 -19.26 1.06
N PRO A 218 -10.02 -18.99 0.21
CA PRO A 218 -9.64 -17.62 -0.10
C PRO A 218 -10.83 -16.80 -0.65
N SER A 219 -10.96 -15.55 -0.23
CA SER A 219 -12.05 -14.67 -0.66
C SER A 219 -12.11 -14.51 -2.18
N PHE A 220 -10.95 -14.40 -2.85
CA PHE A 220 -10.86 -14.33 -4.31
C PHE A 220 -11.41 -15.59 -4.99
N PHE A 221 -11.19 -16.76 -4.40
CA PHE A 221 -11.65 -18.03 -4.94
C PHE A 221 -13.17 -18.12 -4.86
N VAL A 222 -13.74 -17.73 -3.72
CA VAL A 222 -15.19 -17.64 -3.56
C VAL A 222 -15.78 -16.62 -4.55
N GLY A 223 -15.14 -15.45 -4.71
CA GLY A 223 -15.56 -14.45 -5.70
C GLY A 223 -15.54 -14.99 -7.13
N ALA A 224 -14.49 -15.72 -7.52
CA ALA A 224 -14.40 -16.35 -8.84
C ALA A 224 -15.49 -17.42 -9.05
N LEU A 225 -15.77 -18.25 -8.03
CA LEU A 225 -16.87 -19.21 -8.09
C LEU A 225 -18.22 -18.52 -8.25
N LEU A 226 -18.47 -17.44 -7.49
CA LEU A 226 -19.71 -16.68 -7.59
C LEU A 226 -19.87 -16.07 -8.99
N LEU A 227 -18.81 -15.49 -9.54
CA LEU A 227 -18.82 -14.91 -10.88
C LEU A 227 -19.08 -15.99 -11.95
N HIS A 228 -18.42 -17.14 -11.85
CA HIS A 228 -18.62 -18.25 -12.78
C HIS A 228 -20.06 -18.77 -12.75
N HIS A 229 -20.64 -19.01 -11.57
CA HIS A 229 -21.96 -19.65 -11.47
C HIS A 229 -23.13 -18.68 -11.62
N PHE A 230 -22.98 -17.43 -11.18
CA PHE A 230 -24.09 -16.48 -11.10
C PHE A 230 -24.01 -15.34 -12.11
N CYS A 231 -22.83 -15.01 -12.64
CA CYS A 231 -22.63 -13.87 -13.54
C CYS A 231 -22.31 -14.27 -14.99
N THR A 232 -22.21 -15.57 -15.28
CA THR A 232 -21.89 -16.06 -16.63
C THR A 232 -23.12 -16.71 -17.26
N ASP A 233 -23.41 -16.34 -18.51
CA ASP A 233 -24.44 -17.02 -19.29
C ASP A 233 -23.95 -18.42 -19.66
N HIS A 234 -24.72 -19.45 -19.30
CA HIS A 234 -24.36 -20.85 -19.57
C HIS A 234 -25.28 -21.47 -20.59
N VAL A 235 -24.70 -22.26 -21.51
CA VAL A 235 -25.45 -23.06 -22.47
C VAL A 235 -25.36 -24.52 -22.05
N GLU A 236 -26.36 -24.99 -21.31
CA GLU A 236 -26.49 -26.41 -20.94
C GLU A 236 -27.61 -27.05 -21.75
N GLY A 237 -27.30 -28.11 -22.50
CA GLY A 237 -28.31 -28.88 -23.24
C GLY A 237 -29.03 -28.12 -24.36
N GLY A 238 -28.42 -27.07 -24.91
CA GLY A 238 -29.02 -26.25 -25.98
C GLY A 238 -29.97 -25.15 -25.50
N VAL A 239 -30.14 -24.97 -24.19
CA VAL A 239 -30.94 -23.90 -23.59
C VAL A 239 -30.02 -22.85 -22.99
N LEU A 240 -30.18 -21.58 -23.39
CA LEU A 240 -29.46 -20.44 -22.82
C LEU A 240 -30.01 -20.15 -21.42
N ARG A 241 -29.20 -20.36 -20.39
CA ARG A 241 -29.46 -19.87 -19.03
C ARG A 241 -28.80 -18.52 -18.86
N LYS A 242 -29.64 -17.49 -18.75
CA LYS A 242 -29.20 -16.12 -18.50
C LYS A 242 -28.60 -16.00 -17.08
N ALA A 243 -27.51 -15.27 -16.96
CA ALA A 243 -26.88 -14.90 -15.71
C ALA A 243 -27.89 -14.24 -14.77
N TRP A 244 -27.75 -14.56 -13.49
CA TRP A 244 -28.59 -13.95 -12.46
C TRP A 244 -28.05 -12.56 -12.16
N PHE A 245 -26.76 -12.45 -11.85
CA PHE A 245 -26.16 -11.18 -11.46
C PHE A 245 -25.30 -10.56 -12.57
N PRO A 246 -25.08 -9.24 -12.55
CA PRO A 246 -24.14 -8.57 -13.45
C PRO A 246 -22.71 -9.05 -13.15
N ASN A 247 -21.87 -9.09 -14.18
CA ASN A 247 -20.46 -9.51 -14.08
C ASN A 247 -19.49 -8.33 -13.89
N ALA A 248 -19.92 -7.09 -14.14
CA ALA A 248 -19.06 -5.92 -14.14
C ALA A 248 -19.77 -4.65 -13.64
N GLY A 249 -19.03 -3.80 -12.93
CA GLY A 249 -19.47 -2.49 -12.48
C GLY A 249 -20.50 -2.51 -11.35
N LEU A 250 -20.89 -1.31 -10.89
CA LEU A 250 -21.86 -1.12 -9.79
C LEU A 250 -23.24 -0.64 -10.24
N SER A 251 -23.42 -0.36 -11.53
CA SER A 251 -24.70 0.10 -12.06
C SER A 251 -24.79 -0.18 -13.56
N SER A 252 -26.01 -0.36 -14.04
CA SER A 252 -26.30 -0.52 -15.47
C SER A 252 -25.88 0.72 -16.28
N PRO A 253 -25.54 0.59 -17.58
CA PRO A 253 -25.20 1.73 -18.44
C PRO A 253 -26.30 2.79 -18.52
N ASP A 254 -27.57 2.38 -18.47
CA ASP A 254 -28.73 3.28 -18.52
C ASP A 254 -29.12 3.89 -17.15
N SER A 255 -28.30 3.65 -16.12
CA SER A 255 -28.60 4.04 -14.73
C SER A 255 -28.82 5.55 -14.55
N LEU A 256 -28.22 6.38 -15.41
CA LEU A 256 -28.40 7.84 -15.42
C LEU A 256 -29.86 8.27 -15.63
N TRP A 257 -30.68 7.41 -16.25
CA TRP A 257 -32.07 7.69 -16.57
C TRP A 257 -33.06 7.02 -15.61
N TYR A 258 -32.56 6.35 -14.57
CA TYR A 258 -33.41 5.63 -13.61
C TYR A 258 -34.01 6.58 -12.58
N THR A 259 -35.22 6.27 -12.12
CA THR A 259 -35.77 6.87 -10.91
C THR A 259 -34.94 6.43 -9.71
N THR A 260 -34.88 7.25 -8.65
CA THR A 260 -34.08 6.96 -7.45
C THR A 260 -34.30 5.55 -6.88
N PRO A 261 -35.55 5.03 -6.74
CA PRO A 261 -35.75 3.68 -6.23
C PRO A 261 -35.22 2.59 -7.17
N ARG A 262 -35.35 2.79 -8.48
CA ARG A 262 -34.83 1.85 -9.49
C ARG A 262 -33.30 1.86 -9.51
N TYR A 263 -32.68 3.03 -9.38
CA TYR A 263 -31.23 3.16 -9.26
C TYR A 263 -30.69 2.42 -8.02
N LEU A 264 -31.35 2.57 -6.86
CA LEU A 264 -30.94 1.86 -5.64
C LEU A 264 -31.09 0.33 -5.76
N ALA A 265 -32.16 -0.14 -6.41
CA ALA A 265 -32.34 -1.57 -6.67
C ALA A 265 -31.28 -2.11 -7.64
N ASP A 266 -30.96 -1.35 -8.69
CA ASP A 266 -29.89 -1.67 -9.64
C ASP A 266 -28.51 -1.74 -8.95
N LEU A 267 -28.22 -0.75 -8.10
CA LEU A 267 -26.99 -0.71 -7.29
C LEU A 267 -26.91 -1.88 -6.31
N ALA A 268 -28.01 -2.24 -5.65
CA ALA A 268 -28.08 -3.40 -4.75
C ALA A 268 -27.89 -4.71 -5.51
N TRP A 269 -28.41 -4.81 -6.73
CA TRP A 269 -28.25 -5.97 -7.61
C TRP A 269 -26.79 -6.15 -8.04
N HIS A 270 -26.15 -5.10 -8.55
CA HIS A 270 -24.73 -5.13 -8.94
C HIS A 270 -23.82 -5.31 -7.72
N GLY A 271 -24.16 -4.69 -6.58
CA GLY A 271 -23.38 -4.74 -5.36
C GLY A 271 -23.51 -6.04 -4.56
N CYS A 272 -24.53 -6.88 -4.80
CA CYS A 272 -24.83 -8.04 -3.98
C CYS A 272 -23.64 -9.02 -3.83
N LEU A 273 -23.09 -9.48 -4.95
CA LEU A 273 -21.97 -10.42 -4.95
C LEU A 273 -20.66 -9.80 -4.46
N PRO A 274 -20.25 -8.60 -4.91
CA PRO A 274 -19.09 -7.90 -4.35
C PRO A 274 -19.18 -7.75 -2.83
N LEU A 275 -20.34 -7.30 -2.32
CA LEU A 275 -20.57 -7.12 -0.89
C LEU A 275 -20.56 -8.45 -0.14
N LEU A 276 -21.10 -9.52 -0.72
CA LEU A 276 -21.01 -10.86 -0.14
C LEU A 276 -19.55 -11.30 -0.02
N VAL A 277 -18.74 -11.16 -1.07
CA VAL A 277 -17.32 -11.56 -1.05
C VAL A 277 -16.52 -10.76 0.00
N LEU A 278 -16.76 -9.44 0.08
CA LEU A 278 -16.10 -8.58 1.07
C LEU A 278 -16.54 -8.90 2.51
N SER A 279 -17.85 -9.05 2.72
CA SER A 279 -18.41 -9.34 4.04
C SER A 279 -17.98 -10.74 4.51
N TYR A 280 -17.94 -11.70 3.59
CA TYR A 280 -17.58 -13.09 3.80
C TYR A 280 -16.20 -13.28 4.46
N GLY A 281 -15.18 -12.63 3.92
CA GLY A 281 -13.81 -12.75 4.44
C GLY A 281 -13.72 -12.31 5.90
N SER A 282 -14.46 -11.26 6.26
CA SER A 282 -14.47 -10.70 7.61
C SER A 282 -15.36 -11.47 8.58
N PHE A 283 -16.58 -11.86 8.17
CA PHE A 283 -17.58 -12.34 9.14
C PHE A 283 -17.26 -13.72 9.71
N THR A 284 -16.60 -14.58 8.91
CA THR A 284 -16.20 -15.93 9.32
C THR A 284 -15.21 -15.90 10.48
N SER A 285 -14.20 -15.04 10.40
CA SER A 285 -13.24 -14.78 11.47
C SER A 285 -13.89 -14.09 12.67
N LEU A 286 -14.64 -13.02 12.41
CA LEU A 286 -15.24 -12.17 13.44
C LEU A 286 -16.29 -12.91 14.29
N SER A 287 -17.06 -13.83 13.68
CA SER A 287 -18.02 -14.67 14.42
C SER A 287 -17.32 -15.64 15.39
N ARG A 288 -16.15 -16.16 15.02
CA ARG A 288 -15.32 -17.01 15.89
C ARG A 288 -14.74 -16.20 17.05
N TYR A 289 -14.22 -15.00 16.79
CA TYR A 289 -13.77 -14.10 17.86
C TYR A 289 -14.92 -13.77 18.81
N MET A 290 -16.09 -13.43 18.28
CA MET A 290 -17.27 -13.16 19.11
C MET A 290 -17.65 -14.36 19.96
N ARG A 291 -17.68 -15.56 19.38
CA ARG A 291 -17.96 -16.81 20.11
C ARG A 291 -16.96 -17.03 21.24
N GLY A 292 -15.66 -16.95 20.96
CA GLY A 292 -14.60 -17.16 21.96
C GLY A 292 -14.74 -16.19 23.13
N ASN A 293 -14.87 -14.90 22.84
CA ASN A 293 -15.09 -13.87 23.86
C ASN A 293 -16.36 -14.15 24.68
N MET A 294 -17.47 -14.52 24.04
CA MET A 294 -18.70 -14.86 24.75
C MET A 294 -18.53 -16.05 25.68
N LEU A 295 -17.81 -17.11 25.26
CA LEU A 295 -17.56 -18.28 26.10
C LEU A 295 -16.71 -17.94 27.34
N ASP A 296 -15.64 -17.16 27.15
CA ASP A 296 -14.78 -16.71 28.25
C ASP A 296 -15.57 -15.85 29.26
N GLN A 297 -16.34 -14.90 28.75
CA GLN A 297 -17.14 -14.00 29.57
C GLN A 297 -18.33 -14.71 30.25
N LEU A 298 -18.91 -15.76 29.65
CA LEU A 298 -19.97 -16.57 30.26
C LEU A 298 -19.48 -17.40 31.46
N GLY A 299 -18.20 -17.79 31.45
CA GLY A 299 -17.52 -18.54 32.52
C GLY A 299 -17.03 -17.67 33.69
N SER A 300 -17.13 -16.35 33.58
CA SER A 300 -16.62 -15.40 34.58
C SER A 300 -17.44 -15.34 35.88
N ASP A 301 -16.80 -14.91 36.96
CA ASP A 301 -17.41 -14.79 38.29
C ASP A 301 -18.55 -13.77 38.35
N TYR A 302 -18.48 -12.69 37.56
CA TYR A 302 -19.57 -11.70 37.50
C TYR A 302 -20.80 -12.29 36.81
N ALA A 303 -20.62 -13.14 35.79
CA ALA A 303 -21.73 -13.83 35.12
C ALA A 303 -22.37 -14.86 36.06
N ARG A 304 -21.56 -15.63 36.81
CA ARG A 304 -22.05 -16.54 37.85
C ARG A 304 -22.82 -15.79 38.95
N THR A 305 -22.32 -14.64 39.37
CA THR A 305 -22.97 -13.78 40.36
C THR A 305 -24.31 -13.23 39.86
N ALA A 306 -24.38 -12.80 38.59
CA ALA A 306 -25.63 -12.34 37.98
C ALA A 306 -26.69 -13.45 37.93
N ARG A 307 -26.29 -14.69 37.60
CA ARG A 307 -27.15 -15.87 37.67
C ARG A 307 -27.61 -16.16 39.10
N ALA A 308 -26.71 -16.11 40.07
CA ALA A 308 -27.03 -16.31 41.49
C ALA A 308 -28.02 -15.26 42.04
N LYS A 309 -28.01 -14.03 41.49
CA LYS A 309 -28.99 -12.98 41.79
C LYS A 309 -30.35 -13.17 41.10
N GLY A 310 -30.56 -14.27 40.37
CA GLY A 310 -31.83 -14.60 39.71
C GLY A 310 -32.05 -13.87 38.38
N CYS A 311 -31.00 -13.34 37.74
CA CYS A 311 -31.15 -12.78 36.40
C CYS A 311 -31.46 -13.89 35.38
N SER A 312 -32.37 -13.61 34.43
CA SER A 312 -32.63 -14.50 33.30
C SER A 312 -31.40 -14.64 32.41
N GLU A 313 -31.25 -15.78 31.72
CA GLU A 313 -30.08 -16.04 30.88
C GLU A 313 -29.91 -14.97 29.78
N ASP A 314 -30.99 -14.46 29.19
CA ASP A 314 -30.91 -13.36 28.22
C ASP A 314 -30.40 -12.06 28.87
N ARG A 315 -30.79 -11.75 30.12
CA ARG A 315 -30.27 -10.58 30.83
C ARG A 315 -28.79 -10.74 31.18
N VAL A 316 -28.35 -11.96 31.52
CA VAL A 316 -26.92 -12.28 31.72
C VAL A 316 -26.15 -12.09 30.41
N VAL A 317 -26.63 -12.68 29.32
CA VAL A 317 -25.98 -12.64 28.00
C VAL A 317 -25.93 -11.22 27.45
N TYR A 318 -27.06 -10.56 27.24
CA TYR A 318 -27.11 -9.26 26.55
C TYR A 318 -26.80 -8.07 27.46
N GLY A 319 -27.10 -8.18 28.76
CA GLY A 319 -26.89 -7.08 29.72
C GLY A 319 -25.50 -7.06 30.35
N HIS A 320 -24.88 -8.22 30.59
CA HIS A 320 -23.61 -8.30 31.31
C HIS A 320 -22.48 -8.84 30.44
N VAL A 321 -22.66 -10.01 29.82
CA VAL A 321 -21.60 -10.70 29.07
C VAL A 321 -21.26 -9.96 27.78
N LEU A 322 -22.26 -9.63 26.96
CA LEU A 322 -22.09 -8.99 25.66
C LEU A 322 -21.34 -7.66 25.76
N ARG A 323 -21.62 -6.87 26.80
CA ARG A 323 -20.96 -5.58 27.05
C ARG A 323 -19.45 -5.73 27.28
N ASN A 324 -19.03 -6.77 27.99
CA ASN A 324 -17.61 -7.03 28.20
C ASN A 324 -16.97 -7.67 26.95
N SER A 325 -17.68 -8.59 26.28
CA SER A 325 -17.23 -9.19 25.02
C SER A 325 -17.07 -8.16 23.90
N SER A 326 -17.86 -7.08 23.90
CA SER A 326 -17.78 -6.04 22.87
C SER A 326 -16.50 -5.23 22.92
N LEU A 327 -15.76 -5.23 24.04
CA LEU A 327 -14.46 -4.55 24.10
C LEU A 327 -13.47 -5.15 23.11
N THR A 328 -13.29 -6.48 23.13
CA THR A 328 -12.43 -7.16 22.16
C THR A 328 -12.91 -6.95 20.74
N MET A 329 -14.23 -6.95 20.52
CA MET A 329 -14.79 -6.68 19.20
C MET A 329 -14.41 -5.29 18.71
N ILE A 330 -14.60 -4.25 19.55
CA ILE A 330 -14.20 -2.87 19.24
C ILE A 330 -12.70 -2.80 18.90
N THR A 331 -11.85 -3.51 19.64
CA THR A 331 -10.41 -3.60 19.35
C THR A 331 -10.13 -4.14 17.96
N LEU A 332 -10.79 -5.24 17.60
CA LEU A 332 -10.68 -5.82 16.26
C LEU A 332 -11.21 -4.84 15.19
N GLY A 333 -12.22 -4.04 15.53
CA GLY A 333 -12.81 -3.02 14.66
C GLY A 333 -11.91 -1.82 14.37
N ALA A 334 -10.97 -1.50 15.25
CA ALA A 334 -10.11 -0.33 15.13
C ALA A 334 -9.29 -0.30 13.82
N GLY A 335 -8.78 -1.47 13.41
CA GLY A 335 -7.98 -1.62 12.18
C GLY A 335 -8.80 -1.84 10.91
N LEU A 336 -10.09 -2.16 11.03
CA LEU A 336 -10.90 -2.59 9.87
C LEU A 336 -10.99 -1.49 8.82
N LEU A 337 -11.15 -0.23 9.22
CA LEU A 337 -11.23 0.89 8.28
C LEU A 337 -9.98 1.03 7.41
N ALA A 338 -8.81 0.54 7.82
CA ALA A 338 -7.60 0.56 6.98
C ALA A 338 -7.44 -0.73 6.17
N GLU A 339 -7.73 -1.87 6.80
CA GLU A 339 -7.63 -3.21 6.20
C GLU A 339 -8.55 -3.37 4.99
N LEU A 340 -9.78 -2.83 5.09
CA LEU A 340 -10.79 -2.89 4.04
C LEU A 340 -10.35 -2.21 2.75
N PHE A 341 -9.55 -1.16 2.82
CA PHE A 341 -9.02 -0.48 1.64
C PHE A 341 -7.85 -1.25 1.01
N SER A 342 -7.14 -2.06 1.79
CA SER A 342 -6.08 -2.93 1.26
C SER A 342 -6.63 -4.20 0.62
N GLY A 343 -7.73 -4.75 1.15
CA GLY A 343 -8.30 -6.05 0.74
C GLY A 343 -9.29 -5.98 -0.43
N VAL A 344 -9.83 -4.80 -0.73
CA VAL A 344 -10.86 -4.61 -1.77
C VAL A 344 -10.34 -4.82 -3.20
N LEU A 345 -9.02 -4.66 -3.44
CA LEU A 345 -8.41 -4.72 -4.78
C LEU A 345 -8.85 -5.96 -5.57
N ILE A 346 -8.88 -7.12 -4.91
CA ILE A 346 -9.26 -8.37 -5.56
C ILE A 346 -10.72 -8.32 -6.03
N VAL A 347 -11.61 -7.79 -5.19
CA VAL A 347 -13.04 -7.66 -5.52
C VAL A 347 -13.23 -6.62 -6.61
N GLU A 348 -12.50 -5.50 -6.56
CA GLU A 348 -12.48 -4.49 -7.62
C GLU A 348 -12.02 -5.06 -8.96
N LEU A 349 -10.99 -5.90 -8.95
CA LEU A 349 -10.49 -6.58 -10.14
C LEU A 349 -11.50 -7.60 -10.69
N LEU A 350 -12.05 -8.47 -9.83
CA LEU A 350 -12.98 -9.53 -10.23
C LEU A 350 -14.28 -8.97 -10.82
N PHE A 351 -14.83 -7.91 -10.20
CA PHE A 351 -16.10 -7.32 -10.62
C PHE A 351 -15.92 -6.04 -11.47
N SER A 352 -14.69 -5.75 -11.93
CA SER A 352 -14.39 -4.56 -12.75
C SER A 352 -14.93 -3.25 -12.15
N ILE A 353 -14.75 -3.07 -10.83
CA ILE A 353 -15.22 -1.89 -10.10
C ILE A 353 -14.07 -0.86 -10.05
N PRO A 354 -14.29 0.38 -10.52
CA PRO A 354 -13.25 1.41 -10.53
C PRO A 354 -13.06 2.03 -9.14
N GLY A 355 -12.33 1.31 -8.28
CA GLY A 355 -12.01 1.75 -6.92
C GLY A 355 -10.54 2.09 -6.70
N LEU A 356 -10.19 2.35 -5.45
CA LEU A 356 -8.84 2.73 -5.03
C LEU A 356 -7.84 1.59 -5.15
N GLY A 357 -8.24 0.36 -4.85
CA GLY A 357 -7.33 -0.79 -4.94
C GLY A 357 -6.79 -0.93 -6.36
N LEU A 358 -7.69 -0.90 -7.35
CA LEU A 358 -7.33 -0.93 -8.76
C LEU A 358 -6.42 0.24 -9.14
N LEU A 359 -6.73 1.45 -8.65
CA LEU A 359 -5.90 2.65 -8.87
C LEU A 359 -4.47 2.49 -8.34
N LEU A 360 -4.29 1.91 -7.14
CA LEU A 360 -2.95 1.62 -6.61
C LEU A 360 -2.22 0.57 -7.45
N LEU A 361 -2.92 -0.45 -7.94
CA LEU A 361 -2.32 -1.48 -8.79
C LEU A 361 -1.83 -0.89 -10.12
N GLU A 362 -2.61 0.01 -10.72
CA GLU A 362 -2.20 0.74 -11.93
C GLU A 362 -0.99 1.63 -11.65
N ALA A 363 -1.03 2.44 -10.58
CA ALA A 363 0.09 3.29 -10.20
C ALA A 363 1.38 2.51 -9.95
N ALA A 364 1.29 1.35 -9.29
CA ALA A 364 2.44 0.49 -9.06
C ALA A 364 3.03 -0.06 -10.38
N LYS A 365 2.18 -0.41 -11.35
CA LYS A 365 2.62 -0.85 -12.69
C LYS A 365 3.23 0.27 -13.51
N GLU A 366 2.71 1.49 -13.37
CA GLU A 366 3.20 2.68 -14.05
C GLU A 366 4.38 3.36 -13.32
N HIS A 367 4.82 2.80 -12.20
CA HIS A 367 5.86 3.37 -11.33
C HIS A 367 5.54 4.78 -10.81
N ASP A 368 4.25 5.14 -10.68
CA ASP A 368 3.81 6.42 -10.14
C ASP A 368 3.94 6.45 -8.60
N SER A 369 5.12 6.87 -8.15
CA SER A 369 5.46 6.90 -6.73
C SER A 369 4.61 7.93 -5.96
N ALA A 370 4.25 9.04 -6.60
CA ALA A 370 3.41 10.08 -6.02
C ALA A 370 2.01 9.57 -5.67
N LEU A 371 1.35 8.84 -6.58
CA LEU A 371 0.02 8.29 -6.35
C LEU A 371 0.02 7.19 -5.29
N VAL A 372 1.03 6.31 -5.28
CA VAL A 372 1.19 5.26 -4.26
C VAL A 372 1.38 5.87 -2.87
N MET A 373 2.27 6.85 -2.73
CA MET A 373 2.52 7.51 -1.45
C MET A 373 1.31 8.31 -0.97
N GLY A 374 0.66 9.08 -1.86
CA GLY A 374 -0.54 9.85 -1.51
C GLY A 374 -1.68 8.95 -1.04
N SER A 375 -1.87 7.80 -1.70
CA SER A 375 -2.88 6.81 -1.29
C SER A 375 -2.53 6.16 0.06
N THR A 376 -1.25 5.87 0.31
CA THR A 376 -0.77 5.31 1.58
C THR A 376 -1.05 6.27 2.74
N VAL A 377 -0.82 7.58 2.55
CA VAL A 377 -1.10 8.60 3.58
C VAL A 377 -2.58 8.63 3.95
N ILE A 378 -3.47 8.52 2.97
CA ILE A 378 -4.91 8.46 3.22
C ILE A 378 -5.26 7.18 3.99
N GLN A 379 -4.70 6.03 3.59
CA GLN A 379 -4.90 4.75 4.28
C GLN A 379 -4.46 4.79 5.74
N VAL A 380 -3.29 5.37 6.02
CA VAL A 380 -2.80 5.59 7.39
C VAL A 380 -3.72 6.57 8.14
N GLY A 381 -4.17 7.64 7.49
CA GLY A 381 -5.15 8.55 8.08
C GLY A 381 -6.43 7.85 8.52
N LEU A 382 -6.96 6.94 7.71
CA LEU A 382 -8.14 6.13 8.05
C LEU A 382 -7.88 5.14 9.19
N LEU A 383 -6.69 4.55 9.24
CA LEU A 383 -6.28 3.72 10.36
C LEU A 383 -6.34 4.51 11.66
N LEU A 384 -5.77 5.72 11.67
CA LEU A 384 -5.79 6.60 12.83
C LEU A 384 -7.22 7.02 13.21
N VAL A 385 -8.07 7.31 12.22
CA VAL A 385 -9.50 7.58 12.45
C VAL A 385 -10.22 6.36 13.03
N GLY A 386 -9.93 5.15 12.53
CA GLY A 386 -10.49 3.89 13.04
C GLY A 386 -10.08 3.61 14.49
N ILE A 387 -8.81 3.85 14.83
CA ILE A 387 -8.31 3.77 16.20
C ILE A 387 -9.01 4.80 17.09
N LEU A 388 -9.14 6.05 16.64
CA LEU A 388 -9.85 7.09 17.39
C LEU A 388 -11.31 6.72 17.63
N ILE A 389 -12.00 6.16 16.63
CA ILE A 389 -13.37 5.67 16.78
C ILE A 389 -13.43 4.56 17.83
N ALA A 390 -12.48 3.61 17.81
CA ALA A 390 -12.40 2.54 18.81
C ALA A 390 -12.19 3.10 20.22
N ASP A 391 -11.30 4.08 20.39
CA ASP A 391 -11.06 4.76 21.68
C ASP A 391 -12.31 5.44 22.22
N ILE A 392 -13.08 6.11 21.35
CA ILE A 392 -14.37 6.70 21.71
C ILE A 392 -15.38 5.60 22.10
N LEU A 393 -15.44 4.51 21.34
CA LEU A 393 -16.35 3.39 21.62
C LEU A 393 -16.02 2.70 22.95
N TYR A 394 -14.74 2.58 23.33
CA TYR A 394 -14.37 2.08 24.65
C TYR A 394 -14.92 2.95 25.78
N ALA A 395 -14.82 4.28 25.64
CA ALA A 395 -15.35 5.21 26.64
C ALA A 395 -16.88 5.15 26.77
N VAL A 396 -17.59 4.78 25.69
CA VAL A 396 -19.05 4.59 25.69
C VAL A 396 -19.44 3.25 26.31
N VAL A 397 -18.75 2.17 25.96
CA VAL A 397 -19.07 0.82 26.43
C VAL A 397 -18.66 0.60 27.87
N ASP A 398 -17.46 1.04 28.28
CA ASP A 398 -16.97 0.90 29.65
C ASP A 398 -16.90 2.26 30.39
N PRO A 399 -17.90 2.56 31.25
CA PRO A 399 -17.92 3.80 32.03
C PRO A 399 -16.82 3.86 33.11
N ARG A 400 -16.12 2.75 33.41
CA ARG A 400 -14.97 2.76 34.34
C ARG A 400 -13.75 3.44 33.74
N ILE A 401 -13.64 3.46 32.41
CA ILE A 401 -12.57 4.20 31.71
C ILE A 401 -12.78 5.72 31.90
N ARG A 402 -14.05 6.17 31.98
CA ARG A 402 -14.40 7.58 32.20
C ARG A 402 -13.94 8.10 33.57
N SER A 403 -13.90 7.26 34.62
CA SER A 403 -13.50 7.68 35.98
C SER A 403 -11.99 7.75 36.21
N ARG A 404 -11.15 7.43 35.21
CA ARG A 404 -9.69 7.65 35.29
C ARG A 404 -9.25 9.01 34.75
N TYR A 405 -10.12 9.72 34.03
CA TYR A 405 -9.86 11.03 33.42
C TYR A 405 -10.72 12.16 33.99
N ALA A 406 -11.62 11.84 34.93
CA ALA A 406 -12.33 12.78 35.79
C ALA A 406 -11.74 12.68 37.19
#